data_AF-A0A2C9K0V2-F1
#
_entry.id   AF-A0A2C9K0V2-F1
#
_cell.length_a   1.000
_cell.length_b   1.000
_cell.length_c   1.000
_cell.angle_alpha   90.00
_cell.angle_beta   90.00
_cell.angle_gamma   90.00
#
_symmetry.space_group_name_H-M   'P 1'
#
loop_
_entity.id
_entity.type
_entity.pdbx_description
1 polymer ?
#
loop_
_entity_poly.entity_id
_entity_poly.type
_entity_poly.pdbx_seq_one_letter_code
_entity_poly.pdbx_strand_id
1 'polypeptide(L)'
;MGSRAAVVLNGVQTIKQALVKQAGDFAGRPDFYSFKFIGNGNSMGFGDYGGRWKMHRKIAQNALATFSNKKSNPIDKTIATEADVLTH
;
A
#
# COMPACT_ATOMS: atom_id res chain seq x y z
N MET A 1 -18.29 -8.92 9.86
CA MET A 1 -18.83 -8.25 11.05
C MET A 1 -19.77 -9.26 11.70
N GLY A 2 -19.46 -9.71 12.91
CA GLY A 2 -19.98 -10.95 13.51
C GLY A 2 -19.15 -11.23 14.77
N SER A 3 -18.55 -12.42 14.91
CA SER A 3 -17.67 -12.79 16.03
C SER A 3 -16.29 -12.11 16.07
N ARG A 4 -16.00 -11.16 15.16
CA ARG A 4 -14.70 -10.45 15.10
C ARG A 4 -14.86 -9.05 15.66
N ALA A 5 -14.10 -8.75 16.72
CA ALA A 5 -14.01 -7.40 17.27
C ALA A 5 -13.46 -6.42 16.22
N ALA A 6 -14.06 -5.22 16.16
CA ALA A 6 -13.64 -4.15 15.27
C ALA A 6 -13.48 -2.85 16.07
N VAL A 7 -12.47 -2.06 15.71
CA VAL A 7 -12.20 -0.75 16.32
C VAL A 7 -12.26 0.31 15.24
N VAL A 8 -12.97 1.42 15.49
CA VAL A 8 -13.10 2.55 14.58
C VAL A 8 -12.26 3.71 15.09
N LEU A 9 -11.29 4.15 14.30
CA LEU A 9 -10.43 5.29 14.63
C LEU A 9 -11.10 6.59 14.15
N ASN A 10 -11.47 7.46 15.09
CA ASN A 10 -12.09 8.76 14.80
C ASN A 10 -11.16 9.91 15.18
N GLY A 11 -11.05 10.90 14.30
CA GLY A 11 -10.24 12.11 14.51
C GLY A 11 -8.78 11.99 14.03
N VAL A 12 -8.24 13.10 13.51
CA VAL A 12 -6.90 13.15 12.89
C VAL A 12 -5.79 12.78 13.88
N GLN A 13 -5.91 13.16 15.15
CA GLN A 13 -4.90 12.84 16.16
C GLN A 13 -4.85 11.32 16.44
N THR A 14 -6.01 10.69 16.59
CA THR A 14 -6.14 9.24 16.78
C THR A 14 -5.59 8.47 15.58
N ILE A 15 -5.92 8.92 14.37
CA ILE A 15 -5.41 8.32 13.12
C ILE A 15 -3.88 8.44 13.05
N LYS A 16 -3.31 9.61 13.35
CA LYS A 16 -1.85 9.81 13.38
C LYS A 16 -1.18 8.94 14.45
N GLN A 17 -1.78 8.84 15.63
CA GLN A 17 -1.25 8.00 16.70
C GLN A 17 -1.18 6.53 16.27
N ALA A 18 -2.27 6.00 15.74
CA ALA A 18 -2.34 4.60 15.32
C ALA A 18 -1.49 4.31 14.07
N LEU A 19 -1.60 5.13 13.02
CA LEU A 19 -0.98 4.83 11.72
C LEU A 19 0.46 5.32 11.56
N VAL A 20 0.94 6.21 12.44
CA VAL A 20 2.30 6.76 12.38
C VAL A 20 3.11 6.33 13.60
N LYS A 21 2.65 6.66 14.81
CA LYS A 21 3.44 6.38 16.02
C LYS A 21 3.43 4.89 16.39
N GLN A 22 2.30 4.22 16.17
CA GLN A 22 2.10 2.80 16.47
C GLN A 22 1.91 1.98 15.18
N ALA A 23 2.51 2.45 14.07
CA ALA A 23 2.27 1.90 12.75
C ALA A 23 2.49 0.38 12.67
N GLY A 24 3.45 -0.17 13.43
CA GLY A 24 3.71 -1.61 13.48
C GLY A 24 2.53 -2.43 14.02
N ASP A 25 1.89 -1.94 15.08
CA ASP A 25 0.78 -2.62 15.76
C ASP A 25 -0.50 -2.58 14.92
N PHE A 26 -0.65 -1.53 14.10
CA PHE A 26 -1.79 -1.34 13.19
C PHE A 26 -1.51 -1.75 11.73
N ALA A 27 -0.31 -2.26 11.42
CA ALA A 27 0.04 -2.62 10.04
C ALA A 27 -0.53 -3.98 9.60
N GLY A 28 -1.05 -4.78 10.52
CA GLY A 28 -1.69 -6.07 10.21
C GLY A 28 -2.87 -5.94 9.25
N ARG A 29 -3.21 -7.04 8.58
CA ARG A 29 -4.41 -7.14 7.74
C ARG A 29 -5.28 -8.28 8.28
N PRO A 30 -6.61 -8.10 8.34
CA PRO A 30 -7.49 -9.19 8.75
C PRO A 30 -7.33 -10.40 7.82
N ASP A 31 -7.16 -11.61 8.37
CA ASP A 31 -7.22 -12.84 7.56
C ASP A 31 -8.66 -13.07 7.09
N PHE A 32 -9.00 -12.52 5.93
CA PHE A 32 -10.24 -12.78 5.22
C PHE A 32 -10.00 -13.80 4.12
N TYR A 33 -10.93 -14.74 3.94
CA TYR A 33 -10.81 -15.81 2.94
C TYR A 33 -10.57 -15.26 1.52
N SER A 34 -11.23 -14.16 1.16
CA SER A 34 -11.04 -13.48 -0.13
C SER A 34 -9.61 -12.98 -0.35
N PHE A 35 -8.89 -12.57 0.70
CA PHE A 35 -7.52 -12.04 0.59
C PHE A 35 -6.51 -13.12 0.20
N LYS A 36 -6.81 -14.40 0.49
CA LYS A 36 -5.96 -15.54 0.11
C LYS A 36 -5.90 -15.74 -1.41
N PHE A 37 -6.94 -15.33 -2.14
CA PHE A 37 -7.00 -15.47 -3.59
C PHE A 37 -6.37 -14.30 -4.36
N ILE A 38 -6.09 -13.18 -3.69
CA ILE A 38 -5.46 -12.01 -4.33
C ILE A 38 -3.94 -12.19 -4.32
N GLY A 39 -3.34 -12.31 -5.50
CA GLY A 39 -1.89 -12.49 -5.63
C GLY A 39 -1.36 -13.75 -4.95
N ASN A 40 -2.18 -14.82 -4.89
CA ASN A 40 -1.87 -16.09 -4.23
C ASN A 40 -1.44 -15.93 -2.75
N GLY A 41 -2.09 -15.02 -2.02
CA GLY A 41 -1.76 -14.70 -0.64
C GLY A 41 -0.47 -13.88 -0.44
N ASN A 42 0.21 -13.50 -1.54
CA ASN A 42 1.46 -12.72 -1.53
C ASN A 42 1.27 -11.25 -1.93
N SER A 43 0.03 -10.78 -2.01
CA SER A 43 -0.26 -9.39 -2.32
C SER A 43 0.34 -8.43 -1.29
N MET A 44 0.94 -7.33 -1.74
CA MET A 44 1.46 -6.28 -0.86
C MET A 44 0.33 -5.53 -0.12
N GLY A 45 -0.88 -5.49 -0.67
CA GLY A 45 -2.03 -4.82 -0.06
C GLY A 45 -2.77 -5.65 1.00
N PHE A 46 -2.78 -6.98 0.81
CA PHE A 46 -3.61 -7.91 1.57
C PHE A 46 -2.84 -9.01 2.31
N GLY A 47 -1.52 -9.10 2.10
CA GLY A 47 -0.65 -10.03 2.81
C GLY A 47 -0.35 -9.61 4.24
N ASP A 48 0.12 -10.57 5.04
CA ASP A 48 0.41 -10.35 6.46
C ASP A 48 1.63 -9.44 6.69
N TYR A 49 1.59 -8.67 7.76
CA TYR A 49 2.68 -7.79 8.15
C TYR A 49 3.80 -8.60 8.80
N GLY A 50 4.98 -8.58 8.20
CA GLY A 50 6.14 -9.31 8.71
C GLY A 50 7.42 -8.92 8.00
N GLY A 51 8.53 -9.59 8.33
CA GLY A 51 9.85 -9.29 7.73
C GLY A 51 9.82 -9.33 6.20
N ARG A 52 9.13 -10.32 5.61
CA ARG A 52 8.97 -10.44 4.16
C ARG A 52 8.20 -9.27 3.55
N TRP A 53 7.08 -8.85 4.14
CA TRP A 53 6.31 -7.71 3.66
C TRP A 53 7.10 -6.40 3.75
N LYS A 54 7.83 -6.18 4.86
CA LYS A 54 8.69 -4.99 5.03
C LYS A 54 9.78 -4.92 3.95
N MET A 55 10.41 -6.05 3.64
CA MET A 55 11.42 -6.12 2.58
C MET A 55 10.84 -5.81 1.20
N HIS A 56 9.73 -6.46 0.82
CA HIS A 56 9.07 -6.20 -0.46
C HIS A 56 8.63 -4.75 -0.60
N ARG A 57 8.06 -4.16 0.48
CA ARG A 57 7.68 -2.75 0.50
C ARG A 57 8.89 -1.84 0.30
N LYS A 58 10.01 -2.09 1.00
CA LYS A 58 11.23 -1.29 0.85
C LYS A 58 11.77 -1.34 -0.58
N ILE A 59 11.81 -2.51 -1.20
CA ILE A 59 12.27 -2.66 -2.59
C ILE A 59 11.35 -1.88 -3.54
N ALA A 60 10.03 -2.07 -3.44
CA ALA A 60 9.07 -1.38 -4.30
C ALA A 60 9.11 0.13 -4.13
N GLN A 61 9.20 0.62 -2.88
CA GLN A 61 9.32 2.05 -2.60
C GLN A 61 10.62 2.63 -3.18
N ASN A 62 11.75 1.94 -3.03
CA ASN A 62 13.03 2.38 -3.59
C ASN A 62 13.01 2.39 -5.13
N ALA A 63 12.41 1.38 -5.75
CA ALA A 63 12.23 1.35 -7.20
C ALA A 63 11.42 2.55 -7.66
N LEU A 64 10.24 2.78 -7.08
CA LEU A 64 9.38 3.93 -7.41
C LEU A 64 10.08 5.28 -7.22
N ALA A 65 10.79 5.46 -6.10
CA ALA A 65 11.57 6.67 -5.86
C ALA A 65 12.66 6.86 -6.94
N THR A 66 13.34 5.79 -7.35
CA THR A 66 14.35 5.83 -8.41
C THR A 66 13.75 6.19 -9.77
N PHE A 67 12.53 5.76 -10.06
CA PHE A 67 11.83 6.13 -11.30
C PHE A 67 11.36 7.59 -11.26
N SER A 68 10.77 8.03 -10.15
CA SER A 68 10.21 9.37 -10.00
C SER A 68 11.27 10.48 -9.94
N ASN A 69 12.43 10.22 -9.33
CA ASN A 69 13.43 11.27 -9.05
C ASN A 69 14.47 11.47 -10.18
N LYS A 70 14.26 10.89 -11.37
CA LYS A 70 15.12 11.11 -12.54
C LYS A 70 14.69 12.39 -13.26
N LYS A 71 15.66 13.24 -13.66
CA LYS A 71 15.45 14.46 -14.47
C LYS A 71 14.59 14.26 -15.73
N SER A 72 14.51 13.02 -16.23
CA SER A 72 13.51 12.55 -17.18
C SER A 72 12.75 11.41 -16.51
N ASN A 73 11.67 11.72 -15.81
CA ASN A 73 10.83 10.74 -15.15
C ASN A 73 10.03 9.97 -16.22
N PRO A 74 10.28 8.67 -16.42
CA PRO A 74 9.53 7.88 -17.40
C PRO A 74 8.02 7.83 -17.08
N ILE A 75 7.62 7.99 -15.82
CA ILE A 75 6.21 8.01 -15.40
C ILE A 75 5.50 9.24 -15.98
N ASP A 76 6.11 10.42 -15.90
CA ASP A 76 5.51 11.66 -16.43
C ASP A 76 5.35 11.58 -17.95
N LYS A 77 6.30 10.94 -18.65
CA LYS A 77 6.21 10.71 -20.10
C LYS A 77 5.05 9.77 -20.44
N THR A 78 4.90 8.65 -19.73
CA THR A 78 3.79 7.72 -19.95
C THR A 78 2.43 8.37 -19.69
N ILE A 79 2.29 9.13 -18.59
CA ILE A 79 1.05 9.85 -18.28
C ILE A 79 0.69 10.83 -19.40
N ALA A 80 1.68 11.59 -19.91
CA ALA A 80 1.44 12.52 -21.01
C ALA A 80 1.03 11.81 -22.31
N THR A 81 1.66 10.69 -22.66
CA THR A 81 1.26 9.89 -23.83
C THR A 81 -0.14 9.30 -23.68
N GLU A 82 -0.47 8.71 -22.52
CA GLU A 82 -1.81 8.15 -22.30
C GLU A 82 -2.91 9.23 -22.29
N ALA A 83 -2.61 10.43 -21.76
CA ALA A 83 -3.55 11.55 -21.81
C ALA A 83 -3.83 12.02 -23.25
N ASP A 84 -2.79 12.06 -24.11
CA ASP A 84 -2.92 12.45 -25.51
C ASP A 84 -3.79 11.47 -26.33
N VAL A 85 -3.70 10.17 -26.02
CA VAL A 85 -4.55 9.12 -26.60
C VAL A 85 -6.03 9.31 -26.22
N LEU A 86 -6.33 9.80 -25.02
CA LEU A 86 -7.71 9.99 -24.54
C LEU A 86 -8.38 11.27 -25.05
N THR A 87 -7.60 12.19 -25.64
CA THR A 87 -8.11 13.45 -26.23
C THR A 87 -8.43 13.37 -27.72
N HIS A 88 -8.20 12.21 -28.35
CA HIS A 88 -8.60 11.90 -29.73
C HIS A 88 -9.70 10.83 -29.74
#